data_AF-A0AA88V9B5-F1
#
_entry.id   AF-A0AA88V9B5-F1
#
_cell.length_a   1.000
_cell.length_b   1.000
_cell.length_c   1.000
_cell.angle_alpha   90.00
_cell.angle_beta   90.00
_cell.angle_gamma   90.00
#
_symmetry.space_group_name_H-M   'P 1'
#
loop_
_entity.id
_entity.type
_entity.pdbx_description
1 polymer ?
#
loop_
_entity_poly.entity_id
_entity_poly.type
_entity_poly.pdbx_seq_one_letter_code
_entity_poly.pdbx_strand_id
1 'polypeptide(L)'
;MKIESFSLLRASKIEKYVSGSFEACGYHWRLVLYPNGRADRDAKDHISLYLEMAEPKPSTTGWHVRVILKMLVYDHRRYKYLTFQDASGIACRFDHMRSEWGFDRLLPHETFDTSGFLDDYDSCTFGIELSVPRDTGKGEYMSIIKGLKNNSCTWTIRNFSDMKDEKNWSDEFNTAIPEGGKLYVEYKLRMKNHSGVRKKHCVKEDQHWFSPQTYSEGFEDFVALSSLKDQGLKQNDSLIVEVEITFMAIVTGLN
;
A
#
# COMPACT_ATOMS: atom_id res chain seq x y z
N MET A 1 16.40 18.09 9.99
CA MET A 1 15.71 19.40 9.87
C MET A 1 16.49 20.42 10.67
N LYS A 2 17.10 21.40 10.02
CA LYS A 2 17.76 22.53 10.67
C LYS A 2 16.83 23.74 10.63
N ILE A 3 16.70 24.46 11.74
CA ILE A 3 15.99 25.72 11.83
C ILE A 3 17.01 26.81 12.15
N GLU A 4 16.96 27.90 11.40
CA GLU A 4 17.78 29.09 11.62
C GLU A 4 16.90 30.19 12.21
N SER A 5 17.52 31.10 12.97
CA SER A 5 16.81 32.16 13.68
C SER A 5 15.68 31.61 14.59
N PHE A 6 15.99 30.56 15.36
CA PHE A 6 15.00 29.84 16.16
C PHE A 6 14.35 30.74 17.22
N SER A 7 15.09 31.69 17.78
CA SER A 7 14.55 32.66 18.72
C SER A 7 13.50 33.56 18.07
N LEU A 8 13.67 33.94 16.80
CA LEU A 8 12.65 34.69 16.04
C LEU A 8 11.43 33.83 15.75
N LEU A 9 11.61 32.54 15.42
CA LEU A 9 10.51 31.61 15.25
C LEU A 9 9.66 31.52 16.53
N ARG A 10 10.29 31.41 17.71
CA ARG A 10 9.59 31.43 19.02
C ARG A 10 8.87 32.75 19.31
N ALA A 11 9.46 33.89 18.94
CA ALA A 11 8.85 35.20 19.17
C ALA A 11 7.71 35.53 18.18
N SER A 12 7.61 34.79 17.08
CA SER A 12 6.59 34.99 16.06
C SER A 12 5.21 34.46 16.49
N LYS A 13 4.18 34.72 15.67
CA LYS A 13 2.83 34.13 15.84
C LYS A 13 2.71 32.74 15.20
N ILE A 14 3.79 32.17 14.68
CA ILE A 14 3.78 30.85 14.05
C ILE A 14 3.66 29.80 15.15
N GLU A 15 2.55 29.08 15.18
CA GLU A 15 2.30 28.03 16.17
C GLU A 15 3.18 26.80 15.94
N LYS A 16 3.35 26.41 14.67
CA LYS A 16 4.12 25.24 14.29
C LYS A 16 4.82 25.41 12.96
N TYR A 17 5.93 24.69 12.80
CA TYR A 17 6.61 24.50 11.53
C TYR A 17 6.44 23.05 11.07
N VAL A 18 6.13 22.86 9.78
CA VAL A 18 6.00 21.55 9.15
C VAL A 18 7.10 21.41 8.11
N SER A 19 7.89 20.35 8.18
CA SER A 19 8.95 20.11 7.21
C SER A 19 8.39 19.73 5.84
N GLY A 20 9.25 19.78 4.81
CA GLY A 20 9.01 19.05 3.56
C GLY A 20 8.86 17.54 3.83
N SER A 21 8.25 16.84 2.86
CA SER A 21 8.12 15.38 2.92
C SER A 21 9.45 14.69 2.67
N PHE A 22 9.70 13.57 3.35
CA PHE A 22 10.86 12.71 3.11
C PHE A 22 10.44 11.23 3.18
N GLU A 23 11.16 10.39 2.45
CA GLU A 23 10.91 8.95 2.39
C GLU A 23 11.74 8.20 3.44
N ALA A 24 11.10 7.30 4.19
CA ALA A 24 11.76 6.36 5.09
C ALA A 24 10.84 5.16 5.36
N CYS A 25 11.42 3.96 5.50
CA CYS A 25 10.67 2.71 5.72
C CYS A 25 9.53 2.49 4.69
N GLY A 26 9.72 2.91 3.44
CA GLY A 26 8.73 2.75 2.36
C GLY A 26 7.52 3.71 2.43
N TYR A 27 7.58 4.76 3.25
CA TYR A 27 6.50 5.74 3.40
C TYR A 27 7.03 7.18 3.40
N HIS A 28 6.15 8.12 3.05
CA HIS A 28 6.43 9.55 3.10
C HIS A 28 5.99 10.14 4.44
N TRP A 29 6.88 10.91 5.06
CA TRP A 29 6.70 11.49 6.38
C TRP A 29 7.00 12.99 6.40
N ARG A 30 6.48 13.69 7.40
CA ARG A 30 6.80 15.08 7.72
C ARG A 30 7.07 15.23 9.21
N LEU A 31 8.00 16.12 9.56
CA LEU A 31 8.21 16.54 10.95
C LEU A 31 7.34 17.75 11.24
N VAL A 32 6.70 17.73 12.41
CA VAL A 32 5.89 18.84 12.91
C VAL A 32 6.50 19.34 14.21
N LEU A 33 7.02 20.56 14.19
CA LEU A 33 7.69 21.21 15.31
C LEU A 33 6.80 22.31 15.88
N TYR A 34 6.55 22.25 17.19
CA TYR A 34 5.94 23.33 17.95
C TYR A 34 7.02 23.98 18.81
N PRO A 35 7.58 25.13 18.40
CA PRO A 35 8.73 25.74 19.06
C PRO A 35 8.40 26.27 20.47
N ASN A 36 7.13 26.66 20.69
CA ASN A 36 6.59 27.05 22.01
C ASN A 36 5.62 26.00 22.56
N GLY A 37 5.74 24.76 22.07
CA GLY A 37 4.92 23.64 22.50
C GLY A 37 3.45 23.70 22.07
N ARG A 38 2.76 22.58 22.22
CA ARG A 38 1.32 22.49 21.91
C ARG A 38 0.47 23.05 23.03
N ALA A 39 -0.30 24.09 22.71
CA ALA A 39 -1.18 24.75 23.66
C ALA A 39 -2.35 23.84 24.12
N ASP A 40 -2.87 22.99 23.23
CA ASP A 40 -3.93 22.02 23.50
C ASP A 40 -3.47 20.82 24.37
N ARG A 41 -2.17 20.74 24.65
CA ARG A 41 -1.52 19.72 25.49
C ARG A 41 -0.86 20.30 26.74
N ASP A 42 -1.16 21.57 27.07
CA ASP A 42 -0.59 22.31 28.20
C ASP A 42 0.95 22.37 28.20
N ALA A 43 1.60 22.24 27.04
CA ALA A 43 3.05 22.08 26.92
C ALA A 43 3.82 23.37 26.55
N LYS A 44 3.28 24.54 26.92
CA LYS A 44 3.76 25.86 26.45
C LYS A 44 5.20 26.23 26.86
N ASP A 45 5.72 25.55 27.86
CA ASP A 45 7.07 25.70 28.43
C ASP A 45 8.09 24.70 27.84
N HIS A 46 7.67 23.93 26.84
CA HIS A 46 8.48 22.92 26.18
C HIS A 46 8.48 23.10 24.67
N ILE A 47 9.47 22.51 24.01
CA ILE A 47 9.42 22.21 22.58
C ILE A 47 8.66 20.90 22.41
N SER A 48 7.71 20.86 21.48
CA SER A 48 7.04 19.61 21.05
C SER A 48 7.48 19.24 19.64
N LEU A 49 7.63 17.94 19.38
CA LEU A 49 8.02 17.42 18.06
C LEU A 49 7.22 16.16 17.75
N TYR A 50 6.74 16.07 16.51
CA TYR A 50 5.95 14.94 16.01
C TYR A 50 6.43 14.48 14.64
N LEU A 51 6.16 13.22 14.37
CA LEU A 51 6.18 12.61 13.07
C LEU A 51 4.74 12.43 12.58
N GLU A 52 4.48 12.88 11.36
CA GLU A 52 3.18 12.77 10.70
C GLU A 52 3.36 12.09 9.32
N MET A 53 2.38 11.30 8.88
CA MET A 53 2.38 10.82 7.49
C MET A 53 2.14 11.97 6.51
N ALA A 54 2.94 12.02 5.44
CA ALA A 54 2.81 13.08 4.45
C ALA A 54 1.61 12.87 3.52
N GLU A 55 1.31 11.64 3.15
CA GLU A 55 0.23 11.33 2.22
C GLU A 55 -0.91 10.60 2.95
N PRO A 56 -2.17 11.04 2.79
CA PRO A 56 -3.31 10.27 3.28
C PRO A 56 -3.39 8.96 2.48
N LYS A 57 -3.22 7.84 3.17
CA LYS A 57 -3.39 6.50 2.60
C LYS A 57 -4.86 6.21 2.26
N PRO A 58 -5.11 5.32 1.29
CA PRO A 58 -6.44 5.08 0.73
C PRO A 58 -7.51 4.84 1.80
N SER A 59 -8.75 5.25 1.49
CA SER A 59 -9.96 5.17 2.33
C SER A 59 -10.40 3.76 2.71
N THR A 60 -9.55 2.75 2.50
CA THR A 60 -9.78 1.36 2.85
C THR A 60 -9.55 1.17 4.35
N THR A 61 -10.61 0.85 5.07
CA THR A 61 -10.58 0.47 6.49
C THR A 61 -9.60 -0.70 6.70
N GLY A 62 -8.70 -0.58 7.67
CA GLY A 62 -7.82 -1.68 8.12
C GLY A 62 -6.32 -1.54 7.82
N TRP A 63 -5.87 -0.55 7.05
CA TRP A 63 -4.44 -0.28 6.89
C TRP A 63 -3.82 0.18 8.21
N HIS A 64 -2.57 -0.23 8.48
CA HIS A 64 -1.76 0.34 9.55
C HIS A 64 -0.27 0.20 9.23
N VAL A 65 0.55 1.10 9.77
CA VAL A 65 2.02 1.06 9.70
C VAL A 65 2.56 1.05 11.12
N ARG A 66 3.58 0.23 11.38
CA ARG A 66 4.28 0.21 12.66
C ARG A 66 5.73 0.60 12.46
N VAL A 67 6.18 1.62 13.19
CA VAL A 67 7.59 2.03 13.19
C VAL A 67 8.06 2.28 14.61
N ILE A 68 9.30 1.91 14.90
CA ILE A 68 10.01 2.38 16.09
C ILE A 68 10.56 3.76 15.75
N LEU A 69 10.08 4.75 16.48
CA LEU A 69 10.43 6.16 16.31
C LEU A 69 11.42 6.59 17.39
N LYS A 70 12.56 7.11 16.97
CA LYS A 70 13.47 7.88 17.82
C LYS A 70 13.54 9.31 17.31
N MET A 71 13.37 10.27 18.21
CA MET A 71 13.58 11.68 17.91
C MET A 71 14.95 12.13 18.38
N LEU A 72 15.62 12.94 17.58
CA LEU A 72 17.00 13.35 17.79
C LEU A 72 17.06 14.87 17.88
N VAL A 73 17.78 15.39 18.86
CA VAL A 73 18.10 16.83 18.95
C VAL A 73 19.61 16.97 19.03
N TYR A 74 20.20 17.76 18.13
CA TYR A 74 21.65 17.89 18.07
C TYR A 74 22.16 18.79 19.19
N ASP A 75 23.08 18.27 20.00
CA ASP A 75 23.83 18.99 21.02
C ASP A 75 25.13 19.50 20.36
N HIS A 76 25.13 20.77 19.98
CA HIS A 76 26.24 21.44 19.30
C HIS A 76 27.48 21.58 20.20
N ARG A 77 27.30 21.60 21.52
CA ARG A 77 28.42 21.68 22.47
C ARG A 77 29.16 20.35 22.57
N ARG A 78 28.44 19.23 22.51
CA ARG A 78 29.01 17.87 22.61
C ARG A 78 29.19 17.18 21.26
N TYR A 79 28.80 17.83 20.16
CA TYR A 79 28.86 17.32 18.80
C TYR A 79 28.18 15.95 18.63
N LYS A 80 27.03 15.74 19.29
CA LYS A 80 26.29 14.47 19.26
C LYS A 80 24.79 14.69 19.32
N TYR A 81 24.00 13.66 18.99
CA TYR A 81 22.55 13.72 19.16
C TYR A 81 22.13 13.23 20.55
N LEU A 82 21.20 13.96 21.17
CA LEU A 82 20.38 13.45 22.25
C LEU A 82 19.16 12.74 21.65
N THR A 83 18.92 11.52 22.10
CA THR A 83 17.86 10.64 21.55
C THR A 83 16.71 10.53 22.54
N PHE A 84 15.50 10.77 22.05
CA PHE A 84 14.23 10.62 22.75
C PHE A 84 13.47 9.46 22.13
N GLN A 85 13.09 8.50 22.96
CA GLN A 85 12.33 7.33 22.56
C GLN A 85 11.32 7.02 23.67
N ASP A 86 10.12 6.60 23.30
CA ASP A 86 9.11 6.17 24.27
C ASP A 86 9.67 4.98 25.08
N ALA A 87 9.65 5.11 26.41
CA ALA A 87 10.20 4.12 27.35
C ALA A 87 9.50 2.75 27.24
N SER A 88 8.29 2.70 26.69
CA SER A 88 7.57 1.44 26.45
C SER A 88 8.23 0.58 25.37
N GLY A 89 9.07 1.15 24.49
CA GLY A 89 9.65 0.44 23.35
C GLY A 89 8.62 -0.05 22.32
N ILE A 90 7.35 0.32 22.48
CA ILE A 90 6.25 -0.11 21.61
C ILE A 90 6.35 0.66 20.28
N ALA A 91 6.19 -0.07 19.18
CA ALA A 91 6.14 0.53 17.85
C ALA A 91 4.95 1.50 17.71
N CYS A 92 5.20 2.69 17.20
CA CYS A 92 4.19 3.67 16.84
C CYS A 92 3.31 3.08 15.73
N ARG A 93 2.03 2.80 16.05
CA ARG A 93 1.04 2.35 15.08
C ARG A 93 0.35 3.57 14.47
N PHE A 94 0.60 3.79 13.19
CA PHE A 94 -0.12 4.78 12.40
C PHE A 94 -1.26 4.09 11.65
N ASP A 95 -2.44 4.67 11.68
CA ASP A 95 -3.64 4.19 11.01
C ASP A 95 -4.63 5.35 10.82
N HIS A 96 -5.86 5.05 10.37
CA HIS A 96 -6.93 6.04 10.21
C HIS A 96 -7.37 6.73 11.51
N MET A 97 -7.10 6.14 12.68
CA MET A 97 -7.41 6.73 13.99
C MET A 97 -6.28 7.62 14.51
N ARG A 98 -5.03 7.31 14.14
CA ARG A 98 -3.85 8.05 14.60
C ARG A 98 -2.82 8.22 13.48
N SER A 99 -2.70 9.44 12.98
CA SER A 99 -1.76 9.83 11.93
C SER A 99 -0.47 10.48 12.42
N GLU A 100 -0.37 10.79 13.73
CA GLU A 100 0.79 11.46 14.32
C GLU A 100 1.28 10.77 15.61
N TRP A 101 2.61 10.78 15.78
CA TRP A 101 3.29 10.29 16.97
C TRP A 101 4.45 11.22 17.35
N GLY A 102 4.62 11.48 18.64
CA GLY A 102 5.67 12.38 19.13
C GLY A 102 5.57 12.69 20.60
N PHE A 103 6.26 13.75 20.99
CA PHE A 103 6.35 14.18 22.38
C PHE A 103 5.77 15.57 22.54
N ASP A 104 4.73 15.69 23.37
CA ASP A 104 4.16 16.97 23.78
C ASP A 104 5.21 17.79 24.55
N ARG A 105 6.03 17.14 25.38
CA ARG A 105 7.08 17.74 26.20
C ARG A 105 8.45 17.13 25.87
N LEU A 106 8.95 17.35 24.66
CA LEU A 106 10.24 16.79 24.22
C LEU A 106 11.41 17.36 25.04
N LEU A 107 11.50 18.70 25.09
CA LEU A 107 12.57 19.42 25.76
C LEU A 107 12.03 20.68 26.43
N PRO A 108 12.28 20.92 27.73
CA PRO A 108 11.98 22.19 28.38
C PRO A 108 12.75 23.33 27.73
N HIS A 109 12.16 24.52 27.60
CA HIS A 109 12.85 25.69 27.04
C HIS A 109 14.13 26.05 27.77
N GLU A 110 14.11 26.02 29.11
CA GLU A 110 15.29 26.30 29.92
C GLU A 110 16.46 25.36 29.58
N THR A 111 16.16 24.06 29.45
CA THR A 111 17.18 23.07 29.07
C THR A 111 17.64 23.29 27.64
N PHE A 112 16.73 23.55 26.70
CA PHE A 112 17.04 23.80 25.30
C PHE A 112 18.02 24.98 25.13
N ASP A 113 17.72 26.10 25.79
CA ASP A 113 18.45 27.36 25.66
C ASP A 113 19.85 27.31 26.32
N THR A 114 20.03 26.49 27.37
CA THR A 114 21.27 26.48 28.17
C THR A 114 22.19 25.28 27.91
N SER A 115 21.69 24.22 27.28
CA SER A 115 22.41 22.94 27.20
C SER A 115 23.16 22.67 25.90
N GLY A 116 23.16 23.63 24.97
CA GLY A 116 23.88 23.54 23.69
C GLY A 116 23.05 23.02 22.51
N PHE A 117 21.72 23.06 22.62
CA PHE A 117 20.82 22.67 21.52
C PHE A 117 20.52 23.82 20.53
N LEU A 118 20.80 25.05 20.96
CA LEU A 118 20.87 26.24 20.12
C LEU A 118 22.36 26.58 19.93
N ASP A 119 22.80 26.75 18.69
CA ASP A 119 24.17 27.14 18.38
C ASP A 119 24.38 28.67 18.44
N ASP A 120 25.64 29.09 18.29
CA ASP A 120 26.05 30.50 18.35
C ASP A 120 25.40 31.37 17.25
N TYR A 121 24.77 30.76 16.24
CA TYR A 121 24.10 31.43 15.13
C TYR A 121 22.56 31.38 15.26
N ASP A 122 22.03 31.13 16.46
CA ASP A 122 20.59 30.98 16.74
C ASP A 122 19.95 29.88 15.87
N SER A 123 20.68 28.79 15.64
CA SER A 123 20.26 27.66 14.84
C SER A 123 20.20 26.37 15.65
N CYS A 124 19.27 25.48 15.30
CA CYS A 124 19.10 24.21 15.97
C CYS A 124 18.74 23.11 14.98
N THR A 125 19.07 21.85 15.32
CA THR A 125 18.84 20.71 14.43
C THR A 125 18.06 19.60 15.12
N PHE A 126 16.95 19.22 14.48
CA PHE A 126 16.12 18.09 14.84
C PHE A 126 16.27 16.97 13.80
N GLY A 127 16.27 15.73 14.24
CA GLY A 127 16.32 14.55 13.39
C GLY A 127 15.37 13.47 13.89
N ILE A 128 15.23 12.42 13.09
CA ILE A 128 14.57 11.19 13.52
C ILE A 128 15.34 9.99 13.00
N GLU A 129 15.18 8.86 13.70
CA GLU A 129 15.57 7.55 13.22
C GLU A 129 14.32 6.67 13.22
N LEU A 130 14.04 6.05 12.07
CA LEU A 130 12.93 5.13 11.89
C LEU A 130 13.47 3.72 11.67
N SER A 131 12.84 2.75 12.32
CA SER A 131 13.09 1.34 12.06
C SER A 131 11.79 0.55 12.11
N VAL A 132 11.72 -0.50 11.30
CA VAL A 132 10.59 -1.44 11.32
C VAL A 132 10.84 -2.45 12.46
N PRO A 133 9.85 -2.73 13.33
CA PRO A 133 9.99 -3.74 14.37
C PRO A 133 10.37 -5.10 13.76
N ARG A 134 11.41 -5.75 14.28
CA ARG A 134 11.89 -7.05 13.76
C ARG A 134 10.85 -8.18 13.86
N ASP A 135 9.84 -8.01 14.72
CA ASP A 135 8.86 -9.05 15.06
C ASP A 135 7.49 -8.86 14.40
N THR A 136 7.33 -7.94 13.45
CA THR A 136 6.20 -8.05 12.53
C THR A 136 6.54 -9.17 11.55
N GLY A 137 6.15 -10.41 11.90
CA GLY A 137 6.16 -11.52 10.95
C GLY A 137 5.58 -11.04 9.62
N LYS A 138 6.17 -11.47 8.50
CA LYS A 138 5.77 -11.12 7.13
C LYS A 138 4.24 -11.12 7.03
N GLY A 139 3.65 -9.95 7.20
CA GLY A 139 2.22 -9.80 7.26
C GLY A 139 1.72 -9.78 5.84
N GLU A 140 0.62 -10.45 5.57
CA GLU A 140 -0.06 -10.36 4.28
C GLU A 140 -1.29 -9.48 4.46
N TYR A 141 -1.48 -8.50 3.56
CA TYR A 141 -2.74 -7.77 3.47
C TYR A 141 -3.53 -8.27 2.27
N MET A 142 -4.79 -8.61 2.50
CA MET A 142 -5.74 -9.01 1.46
C MET A 142 -6.69 -7.86 1.14
N SER A 143 -6.72 -7.45 -0.12
CA SER A 143 -7.65 -6.45 -0.65
C SER A 143 -8.70 -7.12 -1.53
N ILE A 144 -9.98 -6.92 -1.23
CA ILE A 144 -11.10 -7.37 -2.07
C ILE A 144 -11.45 -6.27 -3.07
N ILE A 145 -11.42 -6.58 -4.36
CA ILE A 145 -11.77 -5.63 -5.41
C ILE A 145 -13.29 -5.57 -5.54
N LYS A 146 -13.90 -4.48 -5.06
CA LYS A 146 -15.34 -4.25 -5.18
C LYS A 146 -15.69 -3.61 -6.52
N GLY A 147 -16.81 -4.01 -7.10
CA GLY A 147 -17.39 -3.37 -8.28
C GLY A 147 -16.54 -3.53 -9.53
N LEU A 148 -16.12 -4.78 -9.82
CA LEU A 148 -15.38 -5.12 -11.04
C LEU A 148 -16.12 -4.58 -12.28
N LYS A 149 -15.50 -3.66 -13.00
CA LYS A 149 -15.97 -3.17 -14.29
C LYS A 149 -15.19 -3.87 -15.39
N ASN A 150 -15.86 -4.26 -16.48
CA ASN A 150 -15.25 -5.02 -17.59
C ASN A 150 -14.57 -6.32 -17.10
N ASN A 151 -15.27 -7.06 -16.24
CA ASN A 151 -14.79 -8.30 -15.64
C ASN A 151 -14.90 -9.53 -16.55
N SER A 152 -15.41 -9.35 -17.77
CA SER A 152 -15.51 -10.41 -18.77
C SER A 152 -14.61 -10.14 -19.98
N CYS A 153 -13.87 -11.15 -20.41
CA CYS A 153 -13.17 -11.15 -21.69
C CYS A 153 -13.81 -12.18 -22.61
N THR A 154 -14.00 -11.81 -23.88
CA THR A 154 -14.49 -12.71 -24.93
C THR A 154 -13.43 -12.83 -26.00
N TRP A 155 -13.07 -14.07 -26.31
CA TRP A 155 -12.10 -14.41 -27.33
C TRP A 155 -12.75 -15.28 -28.41
N THR A 156 -12.47 -14.96 -29.67
CA THR A 156 -12.97 -15.73 -30.82
C THR A 156 -11.79 -16.43 -31.50
N ILE A 157 -11.76 -17.75 -31.39
CA ILE A 157 -10.86 -18.60 -32.15
C ILE A 157 -11.46 -18.79 -33.54
N ARG A 158 -10.71 -18.47 -34.59
CA ARG A 158 -11.12 -18.70 -35.99
C ARG A 158 -10.31 -19.85 -36.57
N ASN A 159 -10.88 -20.51 -37.58
CA ASN A 159 -10.28 -21.66 -38.26
C ASN A 159 -9.89 -22.76 -37.25
N PHE A 160 -10.79 -23.03 -36.29
CA PHE A 160 -10.51 -23.95 -35.18
C PHE A 160 -10.14 -25.35 -35.68
N SER A 161 -10.74 -25.79 -36.79
CA SER A 161 -10.48 -27.10 -37.39
C SER A 161 -9.06 -27.26 -37.96
N ASP A 162 -8.41 -26.14 -38.32
CA ASP A 162 -7.07 -26.13 -38.94
C ASP A 162 -5.94 -25.85 -37.94
N MET A 163 -6.26 -25.68 -36.65
CA MET A 163 -5.27 -25.41 -35.61
C MET A 163 -4.31 -26.60 -35.44
N LYS A 164 -3.02 -26.32 -35.56
CA LYS A 164 -1.92 -27.29 -35.37
C LYS A 164 -1.19 -27.12 -34.05
N ASP A 165 -1.36 -25.96 -33.41
CA ASP A 165 -0.71 -25.63 -32.16
C ASP A 165 -1.44 -26.28 -30.98
N GLU A 166 -0.69 -26.87 -30.05
CA GLU A 166 -1.23 -27.49 -28.84
C GLU A 166 -1.85 -26.47 -27.87
N LYS A 167 -1.45 -25.19 -27.98
CA LYS A 167 -1.88 -24.12 -27.09
C LYS A 167 -2.14 -22.84 -27.88
N ASN A 168 -3.16 -22.10 -27.47
CA ASN A 168 -3.49 -20.81 -28.05
C ASN A 168 -3.96 -19.88 -26.93
N TRP A 169 -3.43 -18.66 -26.94
CA TRP A 169 -3.61 -17.68 -25.87
C TRP A 169 -4.53 -16.56 -26.36
N SER A 170 -5.42 -16.09 -25.49
CA SER A 170 -6.11 -14.82 -25.74
C SER A 170 -5.14 -13.65 -25.56
N ASP A 171 -5.59 -12.45 -25.91
CA ASP A 171 -4.94 -11.23 -25.44
C ASP A 171 -4.95 -11.20 -23.89
N GLU A 172 -3.92 -10.60 -23.32
CA GLU A 172 -3.85 -10.37 -21.88
C GLU A 172 -4.96 -9.40 -21.47
N PHE A 173 -5.70 -9.74 -20.41
CA PHE A 173 -6.70 -8.87 -19.82
C PHE A 173 -6.60 -8.94 -18.29
N ASN A 174 -6.69 -7.77 -17.64
CA ASN A 174 -6.46 -7.54 -16.21
C ASN A 174 -5.01 -7.81 -15.74
N THR A 175 -4.21 -6.75 -15.65
CA THR A 175 -2.81 -6.80 -15.26
C THR A 175 -2.56 -6.01 -13.97
N ALA A 176 -2.70 -6.64 -12.80
CA ALA A 176 -2.21 -6.07 -11.54
C ALA A 176 -2.05 -7.13 -10.44
N ILE A 177 -1.00 -7.94 -10.51
CA ILE A 177 -0.45 -8.62 -9.33
C ILE A 177 0.83 -7.87 -8.96
N PRO A 178 0.89 -7.18 -7.82
CA PRO A 178 2.13 -6.56 -7.35
C PRO A 178 3.26 -7.58 -7.20
N GLU A 179 4.51 -7.14 -7.36
CA GLU A 179 5.67 -8.02 -7.26
C GLU A 179 5.70 -8.74 -5.90
N GLY A 180 5.79 -10.08 -5.92
CA GLY A 180 5.73 -10.92 -4.72
C GLY A 180 4.31 -11.18 -4.16
N GLY A 181 3.25 -10.74 -4.85
CA GLY A 181 1.86 -10.96 -4.46
C GLY A 181 1.23 -12.26 -4.96
N LYS A 182 0.02 -12.55 -4.47
CA LYS A 182 -0.88 -13.61 -4.95
C LYS A 182 -2.25 -13.02 -5.29
N LEU A 183 -2.96 -13.68 -6.20
CA LEU A 183 -4.28 -13.26 -6.66
C LEU A 183 -5.25 -14.42 -6.51
N TYR A 184 -6.31 -14.23 -5.74
CA TYR A 184 -7.43 -15.15 -5.72
C TYR A 184 -8.52 -14.69 -6.67
N VAL A 185 -8.99 -15.58 -7.53
CA VAL A 185 -10.02 -15.29 -8.53
C VAL A 185 -11.07 -16.38 -8.48
N GLU A 186 -12.34 -15.97 -8.47
CA GLU A 186 -13.46 -16.84 -8.86
C GLU A 186 -13.88 -16.44 -10.27
N TYR A 187 -14.05 -17.41 -11.15
CA TYR A 187 -14.33 -17.16 -12.56
C TYR A 187 -15.29 -18.17 -13.16
N LYS A 188 -15.98 -17.74 -14.23
CA LYS A 188 -16.89 -18.54 -15.03
C LYS A 188 -16.36 -18.61 -16.46
N LEU A 189 -16.03 -19.82 -16.92
CA LEU A 189 -15.67 -20.09 -18.30
C LEU A 189 -16.92 -20.51 -19.07
N ARG A 190 -17.16 -19.87 -20.21
CA ARG A 190 -18.30 -20.12 -21.09
C ARG A 190 -17.84 -20.36 -22.50
N MET A 191 -18.42 -21.38 -23.11
CA MET A 191 -18.36 -21.57 -24.54
C MET A 191 -19.64 -21.04 -25.19
N LYS A 192 -19.49 -20.14 -26.15
CA LYS A 192 -20.60 -19.55 -26.91
C LYS A 192 -20.53 -20.01 -28.37
N ASN A 193 -21.70 -20.30 -28.91
CA ASN A 193 -21.88 -20.47 -30.35
C ASN A 193 -22.40 -19.15 -30.94
N HIS A 194 -22.13 -18.91 -32.22
CA HIS A 194 -22.57 -17.74 -32.97
C HIS A 194 -24.10 -17.65 -33.16
N SER A 195 -24.84 -18.73 -32.91
CA SER A 195 -26.31 -18.72 -32.98
C SER A 195 -26.89 -18.27 -31.64
N GLY A 196 -27.44 -17.05 -31.59
CA GLY A 196 -28.13 -16.49 -30.42
C GLY A 196 -29.40 -17.24 -29.96
N VAL A 197 -29.53 -18.52 -30.29
CA VAL A 197 -30.62 -19.40 -29.89
C VAL A 197 -30.13 -20.28 -28.76
N ARG A 198 -30.78 -20.20 -27.60
CA ARG A 198 -30.58 -21.06 -26.43
C ARG A 198 -30.45 -22.53 -26.86
N LYS A 199 -29.23 -23.07 -26.92
CA LYS A 199 -28.98 -24.52 -26.78
C LYS A 199 -27.52 -24.76 -26.38
N LYS A 200 -27.37 -25.06 -25.08
CA LYS A 200 -26.18 -25.59 -24.39
C LYS A 200 -24.89 -24.76 -24.53
N HIS A 201 -24.88 -23.59 -23.91
CA HIS A 201 -23.61 -23.01 -23.47
C HIS A 201 -22.95 -23.98 -22.48
N CYS A 202 -21.75 -24.48 -22.79
CA CYS A 202 -20.93 -25.12 -21.77
C CYS A 202 -20.47 -24.01 -20.83
N VAL A 203 -20.86 -24.10 -19.57
CA VAL A 203 -20.45 -23.16 -18.52
C VAL A 203 -19.86 -23.98 -17.39
N LYS A 204 -18.64 -23.64 -16.99
CA LYS A 204 -18.02 -24.17 -15.77
C LYS A 204 -17.48 -23.02 -14.94
N GLU A 205 -17.51 -23.20 -13.63
CA GLU A 205 -17.08 -22.21 -12.65
C GLU A 205 -15.98 -22.82 -11.81
N ASP A 206 -14.95 -22.03 -11.48
CA ASP A 206 -13.86 -22.45 -10.62
C ASP A 206 -13.27 -21.26 -9.85
N GLN A 207 -12.37 -21.58 -8.94
CA GLN A 207 -11.62 -20.63 -8.13
C GLN A 207 -10.16 -21.04 -8.05
N HIS A 208 -9.24 -20.06 -8.08
CA HIS A 208 -7.82 -20.38 -7.98
C HIS A 208 -6.99 -19.26 -7.34
N TRP A 209 -5.87 -19.66 -6.73
CA TRP A 209 -4.81 -18.79 -6.24
C TRP A 209 -3.68 -18.69 -7.26
N PHE A 210 -3.69 -17.61 -8.04
CA PHE A 210 -2.63 -17.30 -8.99
C PHE A 210 -1.42 -16.67 -8.30
N SER A 211 -0.24 -17.08 -8.74
CA SER A 211 1.06 -16.55 -8.31
C SER A 211 2.08 -16.69 -9.45
N PRO A 212 3.29 -16.10 -9.36
CA PRO A 212 4.34 -16.34 -10.35
C PRO A 212 4.68 -17.82 -10.57
N GLN A 213 4.37 -18.68 -9.60
CA GLN A 213 4.59 -20.13 -9.66
C GLN A 213 3.35 -20.91 -10.16
N THR A 214 2.16 -20.30 -10.11
CA THR A 214 0.86 -20.89 -10.45
C THR A 214 0.07 -19.92 -11.33
N TYR A 215 0.53 -19.70 -12.56
CA TYR A 215 -0.04 -18.68 -13.46
C TYR A 215 -1.17 -19.18 -14.38
N SER A 216 -1.53 -20.46 -14.31
CA SER A 216 -2.61 -21.05 -15.12
C SER A 216 -3.41 -22.07 -14.33
N GLU A 217 -4.73 -22.02 -14.44
CA GLU A 217 -5.67 -23.02 -13.92
C GLU A 217 -6.86 -23.14 -14.87
N GLY A 218 -7.53 -24.29 -14.91
CA GLY A 218 -8.73 -24.48 -15.73
C GLY A 218 -9.25 -25.91 -15.72
N PHE A 219 -9.88 -26.32 -16.82
CA PHE A 219 -10.49 -27.64 -16.94
C PHE A 219 -9.83 -28.43 -18.07
N GLU A 220 -9.15 -29.52 -17.74
CA GLU A 220 -8.58 -30.45 -18.74
C GLU A 220 -9.68 -31.02 -19.66
N ASP A 221 -10.80 -31.44 -19.08
CA ASP A 221 -11.98 -31.93 -19.81
C ASP A 221 -13.08 -30.86 -19.88
N PHE A 222 -12.81 -29.70 -20.48
CA PHE A 222 -13.78 -28.60 -20.55
C PHE A 222 -15.03 -28.96 -21.38
N VAL A 223 -14.84 -29.44 -22.61
CA VAL A 223 -15.92 -29.86 -23.52
C VAL A 223 -15.45 -30.97 -24.45
N ALA A 224 -16.31 -31.97 -24.70
CA ALA A 224 -15.99 -33.04 -25.64
C ALA A 224 -16.02 -32.54 -27.09
N LEU A 225 -15.00 -32.89 -27.88
CA LEU A 225 -14.92 -32.51 -29.31
C LEU A 225 -16.11 -33.01 -30.13
N SER A 226 -16.72 -34.13 -29.76
CA SER A 226 -17.96 -34.63 -30.38
C SER A 226 -19.12 -33.66 -30.19
N SER A 227 -19.25 -33.07 -28.99
CA SER A 227 -20.30 -32.11 -28.67
C SER A 227 -20.17 -30.80 -29.45
N LEU A 228 -18.96 -30.44 -29.88
CA LEU A 228 -18.71 -29.26 -30.74
C LEU A 228 -19.26 -29.47 -32.16
N LYS A 229 -19.08 -30.67 -32.71
CA LYS A 229 -19.55 -31.01 -34.07
C LYS A 229 -21.08 -30.96 -34.17
N ASP A 230 -21.78 -31.36 -33.11
CA ASP A 230 -23.24 -31.36 -33.02
C ASP A 230 -23.85 -29.97 -32.78
N GLN A 231 -23.05 -29.03 -32.26
CA GLN A 231 -23.48 -27.66 -31.97
C GLN A 231 -23.35 -26.70 -33.15
N GLY A 232 -22.99 -27.16 -34.35
CA GLY A 232 -23.00 -26.33 -35.55
C GLY A 232 -21.75 -25.48 -35.77
N LEU A 233 -20.60 -25.85 -35.18
CA LEU A 233 -19.28 -25.25 -35.51
C LEU A 233 -19.00 -25.24 -37.03
N LYS A 234 -19.66 -26.10 -37.81
CA LYS A 234 -19.53 -26.17 -39.27
C LYS A 234 -19.95 -24.90 -40.04
N GLN A 235 -20.67 -23.95 -39.42
CA GLN A 235 -21.24 -22.83 -40.16
C GLN A 235 -20.32 -21.59 -40.28
N ASN A 236 -19.25 -21.51 -39.47
CA ASN A 236 -18.25 -20.42 -39.54
C ASN A 236 -16.83 -20.82 -39.06
N ASP A 237 -16.61 -22.11 -38.72
CA ASP A 237 -15.35 -22.67 -38.16
C ASP A 237 -14.70 -21.80 -37.07
N SER A 238 -15.54 -21.20 -36.22
CA SER A 238 -15.11 -20.32 -35.15
C SER A 238 -15.72 -20.72 -33.82
N LEU A 239 -14.92 -20.61 -32.76
CA LEU A 239 -15.29 -20.89 -31.39
C LEU A 239 -15.19 -19.61 -30.57
N ILE A 240 -16.25 -19.27 -29.83
CA ILE A 240 -16.22 -18.14 -28.90
C ILE A 240 -16.05 -18.69 -27.49
N VAL A 241 -15.01 -18.25 -26.80
CA VAL A 241 -14.77 -18.53 -25.39
C VAL A 241 -14.91 -17.21 -24.63
N GLU A 242 -15.69 -17.22 -23.56
CA GLU A 242 -15.80 -16.09 -22.64
C GLU A 242 -15.36 -16.54 -21.25
N VAL A 243 -14.61 -15.67 -20.59
CA VAL A 243 -14.29 -15.78 -19.17
C VAL A 243 -14.88 -14.58 -18.46
N GLU A 244 -15.63 -14.82 -17.39
CA GLU A 244 -16.16 -13.77 -16.52
C GLU A 244 -15.58 -13.95 -15.12
N ILE A 245 -14.86 -12.95 -14.64
CA ILE A 245 -14.33 -12.90 -13.28
C ILE A 245 -15.42 -12.40 -12.35
N THR A 246 -15.88 -13.23 -11.42
CA THR A 246 -16.96 -12.86 -10.50
C THR A 246 -16.47 -12.35 -9.16
N PHE A 247 -15.26 -12.76 -8.76
CA PHE A 247 -14.62 -12.28 -7.54
C PHE A 247 -13.12 -12.17 -7.75
N MET A 248 -12.51 -11.16 -7.14
CA MET A 248 -11.07 -10.97 -7.16
C MET A 248 -10.57 -10.42 -5.83
N ALA A 249 -9.55 -11.06 -5.27
CA ALA A 249 -8.82 -10.57 -4.12
C ALA A 249 -7.32 -10.62 -4.36
N ILE A 250 -6.60 -9.55 -4.00
CA ILE A 250 -5.15 -9.45 -4.13
C ILE A 250 -4.54 -9.55 -2.73
N VAL A 251 -3.53 -10.39 -2.58
CA VAL A 251 -2.71 -10.51 -1.37
C VAL A 251 -1.32 -9.98 -1.65
N THR A 252 -0.88 -8.99 -0.88
CA THR A 252 0.47 -8.42 -0.96
C THR A 252 1.18 -8.49 0.38
N GLY A 253 2.50 -8.68 0.35
CA GLY A 253 3.32 -8.54 1.54
C GLY A 253 3.29 -7.11 2.08
N LEU A 254 3.15 -6.99 3.41
CA LEU A 254 3.43 -5.76 4.14
C LEU A 254 4.94 -5.70 4.36
N ASN A 255 5.63 -4.88 3.58
CA ASN A 255 7.04 -4.55 3.82
C ASN A 255 7.19 -3.55 4.98
#